data_AF-A0A7K4MID4-F1
#
_entry.id   AF-A0A7K4MID4-F1
#
_cell.length_a   1.000
_cell.length_b   1.000
_cell.length_c   1.000
_cell.angle_alpha   90.00
_cell.angle_beta   90.00
_cell.angle_gamma   90.00
#
_symmetry.space_group_name_H-M   'P 1'
#
loop_
_entity.id
_entity.type
_entity.pdbx_description
1 polymer ?
#
loop_
_entity_poly.entity_id
_entity_poly.type
_entity_poly.pdbx_seq_one_letter_code
_entity_poly.pdbx_strand_id
1 'polypeptide(L)'
;MISNSWNKVIRGSISQSVINKIKPEGPIKNKIDLAQKKLEFQILKLDGINEKLKKKHNMIFEKIVNAQRNNQNGYAQAYAGELAQVRKMRNMVSGAKLSMEQINLRLSTISELGDVVVTLSPCMAIIRGLAPSLKGIMPEASASMQDLSQILGDVMSGSSINIDDSLSVGTETNADTLAILEEAHNVIAGQTKSAIPEIPDSLKHQIVEKRSNIII
;
A
#
# COMPACT_ATOMS: atom_id res chain seq x y z
N MET A 1 -64.03 38.75 0.78
CA MET A 1 -62.60 38.89 1.14
C MET A 1 -62.07 37.46 1.32
N ILE A 2 -61.57 36.78 0.28
CA ILE A 2 -60.18 36.82 -0.28
C ILE A 2 -59.17 36.45 0.84
N SER A 3 -58.29 35.44 0.79
CA SER A 3 -57.96 34.40 -0.20
C SER A 3 -57.26 33.20 0.46
N ASN A 4 -57.35 32.04 -0.18
CA ASN A 4 -56.39 30.93 -0.12
C ASN A 4 -55.00 31.39 -0.57
N SER A 5 -53.93 30.86 0.04
CA SER A 5 -52.61 30.80 -0.59
C SER A 5 -51.76 29.60 -0.13
N TRP A 6 -52.34 28.41 -0.18
CA TRP A 6 -51.57 27.18 -0.43
C TRP A 6 -51.30 27.07 -1.93
N ASN A 7 -50.25 27.76 -2.39
CA ASN A 7 -49.41 27.40 -3.54
C ASN A 7 -48.59 28.61 -3.96
N LYS A 8 -47.28 28.55 -3.70
CA LYS A 8 -46.31 29.20 -4.58
C LYS A 8 -45.16 28.25 -4.83
N VAL A 9 -45.27 27.59 -5.97
CA VAL A 9 -44.16 26.96 -6.67
C VAL A 9 -43.07 28.02 -6.86
N ILE A 10 -41.89 27.79 -6.26
CA ILE A 10 -40.63 28.31 -6.80
C ILE A 10 -39.88 27.10 -7.33
N ARG A 11 -40.24 26.72 -8.56
CA ARG A 11 -39.38 25.99 -9.47
C ARG A 11 -38.26 26.95 -9.83
N GLY A 12 -37.08 26.78 -9.26
CA GLY A 12 -35.95 27.65 -9.51
C GLY A 12 -34.67 27.23 -8.79
N SER A 13 -33.89 26.38 -9.46
CA SER A 13 -32.44 26.18 -9.25
C SER A 13 -31.97 25.39 -8.03
N ILE A 14 -32.32 24.09 -7.99
CA ILE A 14 -31.54 23.09 -7.24
C ILE A 14 -30.15 22.88 -7.89
N SER A 15 -29.95 23.35 -9.13
CA SER A 15 -28.72 23.15 -9.89
C SER A 15 -27.58 24.12 -9.55
N GLN A 16 -27.83 25.22 -8.82
CA GLN A 16 -26.76 26.18 -8.46
C GLN A 16 -26.10 25.89 -7.09
N SER A 17 -26.81 25.23 -6.17
CA SER A 17 -26.24 24.91 -4.83
C SER A 17 -25.36 23.67 -4.81
N VAL A 18 -25.41 22.83 -5.86
CA VAL A 18 -24.52 21.66 -6.01
C VAL A 18 -23.22 22.02 -6.73
N ILE A 19 -23.21 23.06 -7.56
CA ILE A 19 -22.03 23.49 -8.32
C ILE A 19 -21.10 24.40 -7.50
N ASN A 20 -21.62 25.14 -6.51
CA ASN A 20 -20.82 26.06 -5.69
C ASN A 20 -20.17 25.43 -4.45
N LYS A 21 -20.31 24.11 -4.23
CA LYS A 21 -19.60 23.37 -3.17
C LYS A 21 -18.43 22.53 -3.70
N ILE A 22 -17.91 22.89 -4.87
CA ILE A 22 -16.68 22.36 -5.46
C ILE A 22 -15.59 23.43 -5.42
N LYS A 23 -15.48 24.16 -4.31
CA LYS A 23 -14.20 24.76 -3.94
C LYS A 23 -13.59 23.82 -2.90
N PRO A 24 -12.79 22.81 -3.31
CA PRO A 24 -12.07 22.02 -2.33
C PRO A 24 -11.13 22.97 -1.59
N GLU A 25 -11.18 22.93 -0.26
CA GLU A 25 -10.13 23.52 0.56
C GLU A 25 -8.80 22.87 0.18
N GLY A 26 -8.04 23.53 -0.69
CA GLY A 26 -6.82 23.02 -1.31
C GLY A 26 -7.07 21.90 -2.35
N PRO A 27 -6.20 21.75 -3.36
CA PRO A 27 -6.16 20.55 -4.21
C PRO A 27 -6.13 19.28 -3.34
N ILE A 28 -6.89 18.25 -3.71
CA ILE A 28 -6.91 16.95 -2.99
C ILE A 28 -5.50 16.39 -2.77
N LYS A 29 -4.60 16.66 -3.71
CA LYS A 29 -3.17 16.38 -3.65
C LYS A 29 -2.52 16.91 -2.37
N ASN A 30 -2.77 18.16 -1.99
CA ASN A 30 -2.21 18.75 -0.77
C ASN A 30 -2.68 18.00 0.49
N LYS A 31 -3.91 17.49 0.50
CA LYS A 31 -4.44 16.70 1.64
C LYS A 31 -3.78 15.32 1.70
N ILE A 32 -3.59 14.69 0.54
CA ILE A 32 -2.88 13.42 0.41
C ILE A 32 -1.43 13.59 0.89
N ASP A 33 -0.71 14.60 0.41
CA ASP A 33 0.68 14.87 0.80
C ASP A 33 0.83 15.08 2.32
N LEU A 34 -0.11 15.83 2.93
CA LEU A 34 -0.13 16.03 4.38
C LEU A 34 -0.42 14.73 5.14
N ALA A 35 -1.30 13.87 4.60
CA ALA A 35 -1.58 12.57 5.20
C ALA A 35 -0.37 11.62 5.10
N GLN A 36 0.30 11.58 3.95
CA GLN A 36 1.51 10.77 3.73
C GLN A 36 2.62 11.18 4.70
N LYS A 37 2.92 12.48 4.82
CA LYS A 37 3.92 12.99 5.78
C LYS A 37 3.59 12.61 7.22
N LYS A 38 2.30 12.66 7.59
CA LYS A 38 1.85 12.23 8.93
C LYS A 38 2.03 10.73 9.12
N LEU A 39 1.70 9.90 8.13
CA LEU A 39 1.89 8.46 8.18
C LEU A 39 3.37 8.10 8.30
N GLU A 40 4.25 8.68 7.49
CA GLU A 40 5.71 8.49 7.56
C GLU A 40 6.26 8.79 8.95
N PHE A 41 5.82 9.90 9.56
CA PHE A 41 6.22 10.23 10.91
C PHE A 41 5.76 9.20 11.95
N GLN A 42 4.56 8.63 11.80
CA GLN A 42 4.08 7.58 12.70
C GLN A 42 4.80 6.25 12.46
N ILE A 43 5.12 5.89 11.21
CA ILE A 43 5.92 4.72 10.85
C ILE A 43 7.28 4.79 11.55
N LEU A 44 7.97 5.94 11.47
CA LEU A 44 9.25 6.16 12.16
C LEU A 44 9.14 6.01 13.68
N LYS A 45 8.03 6.47 14.27
CA LYS A 45 7.77 6.26 15.71
C LYS A 45 7.58 4.79 16.06
N LEU A 46 6.81 4.05 15.24
CA LEU A 46 6.60 2.62 15.43
C LEU A 46 7.91 1.84 15.31
N ASP A 47 8.83 2.24 14.41
CA ASP A 47 10.18 1.70 14.35
C ASP A 47 10.97 1.92 15.64
N GLY A 48 10.95 3.13 16.18
CA GLY A 48 11.57 3.43 17.46
C GLY A 48 10.98 2.60 18.61
N ILE A 49 9.68 2.33 18.60
CA ILE A 49 9.02 1.46 19.60
C ILE A 49 9.43 0.00 19.40
N ASN A 50 9.49 -0.47 18.15
CA ASN A 50 9.88 -1.84 17.82
C ASN A 50 11.32 -2.14 18.30
N GLU A 51 12.26 -1.21 18.08
CA GLU A 51 13.63 -1.34 18.59
C GLU A 51 13.71 -1.33 20.12
N LYS A 52 12.89 -0.53 20.81
CA LYS A 52 12.78 -0.57 22.28
C LYS A 52 12.24 -1.93 22.76
N LEU A 53 11.23 -2.48 22.09
CA LEU A 53 10.68 -3.80 22.42
C LEU A 53 11.69 -4.92 22.17
N LYS A 54 12.51 -4.81 21.11
CA LYS A 54 13.62 -5.74 20.83
C LYS A 54 14.69 -5.70 21.91
N LYS A 55 15.10 -4.51 22.36
CA LYS A 55 16.03 -4.37 23.50
C LYS A 55 15.44 -4.98 24.78
N LYS A 56 14.16 -4.69 25.08
CA LYS A 56 13.45 -5.26 26.24
C LYS A 56 13.37 -6.79 26.16
N HIS A 57 13.11 -7.32 24.96
CA HIS A 57 13.10 -8.76 24.70
C HIS A 57 14.43 -9.40 25.12
N ASN A 58 15.55 -8.90 24.57
CA ASN A 58 16.88 -9.44 24.85
C ASN A 58 17.22 -9.36 26.35
N MET A 59 16.92 -8.23 26.99
CA MET A 59 17.15 -8.06 28.42
C MET A 59 16.39 -9.07 29.28
N ILE A 60 15.10 -9.31 28.99
CA ILE A 60 14.30 -10.28 29.74
C ILE A 60 14.79 -11.70 29.44
N PHE A 61 15.17 -12.00 28.19
CA PHE A 61 15.72 -13.29 27.82
C PHE A 61 17.01 -13.62 28.59
N GLU A 62 17.93 -12.67 28.72
CA GLU A 62 19.13 -12.83 29.57
C GLU A 62 18.78 -13.11 31.03
N LYS A 63 17.74 -12.45 31.57
CA LYS A 63 17.26 -12.74 32.94
C LYS A 63 16.70 -14.15 33.08
N ILE A 64 16.00 -14.66 32.07
CA ILE A 64 15.53 -16.05 32.04
C ILE A 64 16.72 -17.01 32.08
N VAL A 65 17.71 -16.80 31.21
CA VAL A 65 18.91 -17.64 31.15
C VAL A 65 19.66 -17.63 32.48
N ASN A 66 19.83 -16.47 33.11
CA ASN A 66 20.48 -16.36 34.41
C ASN A 66 19.70 -17.08 35.53
N ALA A 67 18.36 -16.89 35.57
CA ALA A 67 17.52 -17.59 36.54
C ALA A 67 17.58 -19.11 36.37
N GLN A 68 17.61 -19.61 35.12
CA GLN A 68 17.78 -21.05 34.86
C GLN A 68 19.15 -21.57 35.30
N ARG A 69 20.24 -20.84 35.02
CA ARG A 69 21.59 -21.24 35.46
C ARG A 69 21.71 -21.37 36.98
N ASN A 70 20.99 -20.52 37.72
CA ASN A 70 20.97 -20.55 39.19
C ASN A 70 19.87 -21.46 39.78
N ASN A 71 19.23 -22.32 38.96
CA ASN A 71 18.12 -23.19 39.37
C ASN A 71 16.92 -22.45 40.02
N GLN A 72 16.72 -21.19 39.66
CA GLN A 72 15.63 -20.33 40.15
C GLN A 72 14.40 -20.45 39.24
N ASN A 73 13.78 -21.64 39.22
CA ASN A 73 12.72 -21.98 38.27
C ASN A 73 11.49 -21.05 38.32
N GLY A 74 11.05 -20.63 39.52
CA GLY A 74 9.93 -19.69 39.66
C GLY A 74 10.18 -18.33 39.02
N TYR A 75 11.40 -17.79 39.17
CA TYR A 75 11.79 -16.53 38.52
C TYR A 75 11.90 -16.69 37.01
N ALA A 76 12.48 -17.80 36.53
CA ALA A 76 12.56 -18.09 35.10
C ALA A 76 11.17 -18.15 34.45
N GLN A 77 10.21 -18.80 35.10
CA GLN A 77 8.82 -18.89 34.62
C GLN A 77 8.13 -17.51 34.59
N ALA A 78 8.30 -16.70 35.65
CA ALA A 78 7.74 -15.34 35.69
C ALA A 78 8.29 -14.46 34.56
N TYR A 79 9.62 -14.46 34.36
CA TYR A 79 10.25 -13.70 33.27
C TYR A 79 9.84 -14.20 31.88
N ALA A 80 9.60 -15.51 31.70
CA ALA A 80 9.10 -16.06 30.45
C ALA A 80 7.68 -15.54 30.11
N GLY A 81 6.81 -15.40 31.12
CA GLY A 81 5.49 -14.79 30.95
C GLY A 81 5.57 -13.35 30.45
N GLU A 82 6.45 -12.54 31.05
CA GLU A 82 6.71 -11.17 30.61
C GLU A 82 7.28 -11.11 29.18
N LEU A 83 8.19 -12.02 28.84
CA LEU A 83 8.76 -12.10 27.50
C LEU A 83 7.69 -12.42 26.45
N ALA A 84 6.75 -13.31 26.77
CA ALA A 84 5.63 -13.63 25.90
C ALA A 84 4.74 -12.40 25.65
N GLN A 85 4.51 -11.57 26.67
CA GLN A 85 3.77 -10.33 26.52
C GLN A 85 4.52 -9.30 25.66
N VAL A 86 5.84 -9.17 25.83
CA VAL A 86 6.67 -8.32 24.97
C VAL A 86 6.61 -8.78 23.51
N ARG A 87 6.59 -10.09 23.24
CA ARG A 87 6.42 -10.63 21.88
C ARG A 87 5.07 -10.26 21.28
N LYS A 88 3.97 -10.36 22.04
CA LYS A 88 2.64 -9.93 21.59
C LYS A 88 2.62 -8.44 21.24
N MET A 89 3.18 -7.60 22.11
CA MET A 89 3.31 -6.16 21.85
C MET A 89 4.10 -5.88 20.58
N ARG A 90 5.22 -6.60 20.38
CA ARG A 90 6.06 -6.45 19.17
C ARG A 90 5.27 -6.79 17.91
N ASN A 91 4.55 -7.90 17.89
CA ASN A 91 3.76 -8.31 16.73
C ASN A 91 2.65 -7.31 16.41
N MET A 92 2.00 -6.74 17.42
CA MET A 92 1.00 -5.69 17.24
C MET A 92 1.62 -4.42 16.64
N VAL A 93 2.78 -3.98 17.15
CA VAL A 93 3.50 -2.81 16.61
C VAL A 93 3.95 -3.04 15.17
N SER A 94 4.51 -4.22 14.87
CA SER A 94 4.90 -4.58 13.50
C SER A 94 3.70 -4.62 12.55
N GLY A 95 2.56 -5.19 12.97
CA GLY A 95 1.34 -5.22 12.18
C GLY A 95 0.81 -3.81 11.90
N ALA A 96 0.73 -2.96 12.92
CA ALA A 96 0.32 -1.57 12.75
C ALA A 96 1.25 -0.80 11.80
N LYS A 97 2.57 -1.03 11.90
CA LYS A 97 3.56 -0.43 10.99
C LYS A 97 3.27 -0.85 9.54
N LEU A 98 3.14 -2.14 9.29
CA LEU A 98 2.88 -2.68 7.95
C LEU A 98 1.59 -2.10 7.35
N SER A 99 0.52 -2.02 8.14
CA SER A 99 -0.74 -1.41 7.68
C SER A 99 -0.57 0.07 7.32
N MET A 100 0.21 0.84 8.10
CA MET A 100 0.49 2.24 7.77
C MET A 100 1.33 2.37 6.48
N GLU A 101 2.31 1.49 6.27
CA GLU A 101 3.10 1.45 5.03
C GLU A 101 2.21 1.13 3.82
N GLN A 102 1.31 0.16 3.94
CA GLN A 102 0.34 -0.19 2.89
C GLN A 102 -0.58 1.00 2.54
N ILE A 103 -1.10 1.71 3.54
CA ILE A 103 -1.92 2.90 3.31
C ILE A 103 -1.09 3.98 2.60
N ASN A 104 0.17 4.18 3.00
CA ASN A 104 1.03 5.19 2.38
C ASN A 104 1.26 4.89 0.89
N LEU A 105 1.52 3.63 0.53
CA LEU A 105 1.66 3.18 -0.86
C LEU A 105 0.39 3.47 -1.67
N ARG A 106 -0.78 3.16 -1.12
CA ARG A 106 -2.06 3.43 -1.81
C ARG A 106 -2.32 4.91 -2.01
N LEU A 107 -1.98 5.74 -1.02
CA LEU A 107 -2.08 7.19 -1.16
C LEU A 107 -1.17 7.72 -2.28
N SER A 108 0.02 7.14 -2.48
CA SER A 108 0.89 7.48 -3.62
C SER A 108 0.21 7.16 -4.95
N THR A 109 -0.36 5.96 -5.10
CA THR A 109 -1.09 5.59 -6.32
C THR A 109 -2.29 6.50 -6.57
N ILE A 110 -3.05 6.86 -5.52
CA ILE A 110 -4.17 7.82 -5.65
C ILE A 110 -3.67 9.19 -6.12
N SER A 111 -2.52 9.65 -5.61
CA SER A 111 -1.91 10.92 -6.03
C SER A 111 -1.50 10.89 -7.51
N GLU A 112 -0.85 9.81 -7.94
CA GLU A 112 -0.42 9.60 -9.33
C GLU A 112 -1.62 9.56 -10.30
N LEU A 113 -2.68 8.83 -9.97
CA LEU A 113 -3.92 8.80 -10.76
C LEU A 113 -4.63 10.16 -10.77
N GLY A 114 -4.51 10.93 -9.69
CA GLY A 114 -4.98 12.31 -9.63
C GLY A 114 -4.29 13.23 -10.65
N ASP A 115 -2.97 13.09 -10.82
CA ASP A 115 -2.21 13.87 -11.82
C ASP A 115 -2.60 13.48 -13.25
N VAL A 116 -2.90 12.21 -13.51
CA VAL A 116 -3.43 11.74 -14.81
C VAL A 116 -4.76 12.41 -15.12
N VAL A 117 -5.69 12.49 -14.14
CA VAL A 117 -6.99 13.15 -14.30
C VAL A 117 -6.84 14.63 -14.63
N VAL A 118 -5.93 15.34 -13.95
CA VAL A 118 -5.65 16.76 -14.24
C VAL A 118 -5.11 16.95 -15.66
N THR A 119 -4.29 16.00 -16.14
CA THR A 119 -3.68 16.04 -17.48
C THR A 119 -4.67 15.71 -18.59
N LEU A 120 -5.53 14.70 -18.41
CA LEU A 120 -6.45 14.22 -19.45
C LEU A 120 -7.77 15.01 -19.52
N SER A 121 -8.20 15.63 -18.41
CA SER A 121 -9.48 16.35 -18.34
C SER A 121 -9.64 17.45 -19.42
N PRO A 122 -8.63 18.32 -19.68
CA PRO A 122 -8.72 19.31 -20.76
C PRO A 122 -8.87 18.68 -22.15
N CYS A 123 -8.18 17.57 -22.42
CA CYS A 123 -8.26 16.86 -23.70
C CYS A 123 -9.67 16.31 -23.93
N MET A 124 -10.27 15.74 -22.87
CA MET A 124 -11.63 15.22 -22.92
C MET A 124 -12.66 16.34 -23.19
N ALA A 125 -12.48 17.51 -22.58
CA ALA A 125 -13.35 18.66 -22.80
C ALA A 125 -13.29 19.15 -24.27
N ILE A 126 -12.10 19.19 -24.85
CA ILE A 126 -11.90 19.57 -26.26
C ILE A 126 -12.60 18.57 -27.20
N ILE A 127 -12.38 17.27 -27.00
CA ILE A 127 -12.96 16.21 -27.85
C ILE A 127 -14.50 16.23 -27.79
N ARG A 128 -15.07 16.37 -26.58
CA ARG A 128 -16.53 16.49 -26.40
C ARG A 128 -17.10 17.78 -27.01
N GLY A 129 -16.33 18.87 -27.01
CA GLY A 129 -16.73 20.13 -27.63
C GLY A 129 -16.71 20.10 -29.16
N LEU A 130 -15.80 19.32 -29.77
CA LEU A 130 -15.65 19.23 -31.23
C LEU A 130 -16.64 18.28 -31.90
N ALA A 131 -17.04 17.19 -31.25
CA ALA A 131 -17.95 16.21 -31.85
C ALA A 131 -19.27 16.84 -32.37
N PRO A 132 -19.99 17.68 -31.61
CA PRO A 132 -21.20 18.34 -32.10
C PRO A 132 -20.98 19.26 -33.30
N SER A 133 -19.84 19.96 -33.35
CA SER A 133 -19.48 20.87 -34.44
C SER A 133 -19.19 20.12 -35.74
N LEU A 134 -18.62 18.93 -35.65
CA LEU A 134 -18.35 18.07 -36.82
C LEU A 134 -19.58 17.31 -37.30
N LYS A 135 -20.58 17.07 -36.45
CA LYS A 135 -21.76 16.26 -36.79
C LYS A 135 -22.51 16.73 -38.04
N GLY A 136 -22.56 18.05 -38.30
CA GLY A 136 -23.25 18.62 -39.46
C GLY A 136 -22.44 18.64 -40.75
N ILE A 137 -21.11 18.49 -40.68
CA ILE A 137 -20.19 18.67 -41.82
C ILE A 137 -19.50 17.34 -42.16
N MET A 138 -19.07 16.59 -41.13
CA MET A 138 -18.32 15.34 -41.25
C MET A 138 -18.78 14.33 -40.18
N PRO A 139 -19.89 13.60 -40.43
CA PRO A 139 -20.50 12.71 -39.45
C PRO A 139 -19.57 11.60 -38.94
N GLU A 140 -18.72 11.05 -39.81
CA GLU A 140 -17.76 10.00 -39.48
C GLU A 140 -16.71 10.49 -38.47
N ALA A 141 -16.20 11.71 -38.63
CA ALA A 141 -15.27 12.30 -37.66
C ALA A 141 -15.94 12.64 -36.33
N SER A 142 -17.22 13.03 -36.34
CA SER A 142 -17.99 13.18 -35.10
C SER A 142 -18.12 11.85 -34.35
N ALA A 143 -18.32 10.74 -35.05
CA ALA A 143 -18.39 9.41 -34.44
C ALA A 143 -17.04 9.03 -33.81
N SER A 144 -15.93 9.20 -34.52
CA SER A 144 -14.59 8.94 -33.97
C SER A 144 -14.26 9.80 -32.74
N MET A 145 -14.72 11.06 -32.69
CA MET A 145 -14.56 11.91 -31.50
C MET A 145 -15.39 11.41 -30.30
N GLN A 146 -16.58 10.86 -30.54
CA GLN A 146 -17.37 10.23 -29.48
C GLN A 146 -16.69 8.98 -28.94
N ASP A 147 -16.18 8.12 -29.81
CA ASP A 147 -15.44 6.91 -29.42
C ASP A 147 -14.19 7.26 -28.60
N LEU A 148 -13.44 8.28 -29.02
CA LEU A 148 -12.30 8.79 -28.25
C LEU A 148 -12.71 9.34 -26.89
N SER A 149 -13.84 10.06 -26.81
CA SER A 149 -14.37 10.53 -25.52
C SER A 149 -14.80 9.37 -24.62
N GLN A 150 -15.30 8.27 -25.19
CA GLN A 150 -15.69 7.08 -24.46
C GLN A 150 -14.44 6.40 -23.88
N ILE A 151 -13.42 6.15 -24.72
CA ILE A 151 -12.16 5.51 -24.32
C ILE A 151 -11.46 6.34 -23.22
N LEU A 152 -11.35 7.66 -23.39
CA LEU A 152 -10.78 8.53 -22.37
C LEU A 152 -11.62 8.51 -21.08
N GLY A 153 -12.94 8.40 -21.20
CA GLY A 153 -13.85 8.25 -20.06
C GLY A 153 -13.63 6.94 -19.31
N ASP A 154 -13.43 5.85 -20.04
CA ASP A 154 -13.15 4.53 -19.49
C ASP A 154 -11.77 4.48 -18.83
N VAL A 155 -10.75 5.12 -19.41
CA VAL A 155 -9.42 5.25 -18.78
C VAL A 155 -9.50 6.06 -17.49
N MET A 156 -10.23 7.19 -17.48
CA MET A 156 -10.43 8.00 -16.28
C MET A 156 -11.26 7.27 -15.22
N SER A 157 -12.24 6.45 -15.63
CA SER A 157 -13.10 5.70 -14.72
C SER A 157 -12.41 4.43 -14.19
N GLY A 158 -11.63 3.74 -15.01
CA GLY A 158 -10.77 2.63 -14.57
C GLY A 158 -9.63 3.10 -13.65
N SER A 159 -9.27 4.38 -13.71
CA SER A 159 -8.39 5.05 -12.74
C SER A 159 -9.10 5.42 -11.44
N SER A 160 -10.44 5.31 -11.36
CA SER A 160 -11.16 5.49 -10.11
C SER A 160 -11.03 4.22 -9.28
N ILE A 161 -10.26 4.29 -8.20
CA ILE A 161 -10.14 3.18 -7.25
C ILE A 161 -11.51 2.98 -6.59
N ASN A 162 -12.12 1.80 -6.76
CA ASN A 162 -13.27 1.39 -5.98
C ASN A 162 -12.83 1.27 -4.50
N ILE A 163 -13.04 2.34 -3.73
CA ILE A 163 -12.61 2.44 -2.32
C ILE A 163 -13.25 1.35 -1.45
N ASP A 164 -14.45 0.88 -1.83
CA ASP A 164 -15.26 -0.07 -1.07
C ASP A 164 -14.65 -1.48 -1.00
N ASP A 165 -14.07 -1.97 -2.09
CA ASP A 165 -13.38 -3.27 -2.15
C ASP A 165 -11.90 -3.17 -1.71
N SER A 166 -11.34 -1.97 -1.81
CA SER A 166 -9.92 -1.74 -1.52
C SER A 166 -9.64 -1.70 -0.02
N LEU A 167 -10.48 -1.09 0.83
CA LEU A 167 -10.14 -0.82 2.24
C LEU A 167 -10.17 -2.04 3.17
N SER A 168 -10.34 -3.25 2.63
CA SER A 168 -9.99 -4.48 3.31
C SER A 168 -8.47 -4.49 3.55
N VAL A 169 -8.05 -4.22 4.79
CA VAL A 169 -6.69 -4.55 5.29
C VAL A 169 -6.64 -6.05 5.66
N GLY A 170 -7.41 -6.86 4.93
CA GLY A 170 -7.48 -8.30 5.07
C GLY A 170 -6.43 -8.98 4.19
N THR A 171 -5.95 -10.13 4.65
CA THR A 171 -5.10 -11.06 3.92
C THR A 171 -5.87 -11.75 2.79
N GLU A 172 -6.57 -11.00 1.95
CA GLU A 172 -7.22 -11.57 0.77
C GLU A 172 -6.15 -11.76 -0.30
N THR A 173 -5.63 -12.97 -0.36
CA THR A 173 -4.65 -13.39 -1.34
C THR A 173 -5.40 -13.80 -2.60
N ASN A 174 -5.48 -12.91 -3.58
CA ASN A 174 -5.93 -13.29 -4.91
C ASN A 174 -4.80 -14.03 -5.66
N ALA A 175 -5.15 -14.77 -6.71
CA ALA A 175 -4.20 -15.60 -7.48
C ALA A 175 -3.03 -14.77 -8.04
N ASP A 176 -3.29 -13.54 -8.48
CA ASP A 176 -2.27 -12.63 -8.98
C ASP A 176 -1.27 -12.23 -7.89
N THR A 177 -1.73 -11.93 -6.67
CA THR A 177 -0.84 -11.60 -5.54
C THR A 177 0.07 -12.80 -5.22
N LEU A 178 -0.46 -14.02 -5.25
CA LEU A 178 0.34 -15.23 -5.02
C LEU A 178 1.40 -15.44 -6.11
N ALA A 179 1.04 -15.25 -7.38
CA ALA A 179 1.98 -15.35 -8.49
C ALA A 179 3.12 -14.30 -8.38
N ILE A 180 2.79 -13.07 -7.99
CA ILE A 180 3.79 -12.00 -7.77
C ILE A 180 4.69 -12.35 -6.58
N LEU A 181 4.15 -12.90 -5.49
CA LEU A 181 4.96 -13.35 -4.35
C LEU A 181 5.88 -14.52 -4.73
N GLU A 182 5.43 -15.43 -5.59
CA GLU A 182 6.26 -16.51 -6.12
C GLU A 182 7.39 -15.98 -7.02
N GLU A 183 7.10 -15.01 -7.89
CA GLU A 183 8.12 -14.32 -8.69
C GLU A 183 9.18 -13.67 -7.79
N ALA A 184 8.75 -12.95 -6.75
CA ALA A 184 9.64 -12.34 -5.77
C ALA A 184 10.50 -13.39 -5.04
N HIS A 185 9.92 -14.52 -4.64
CA HIS A 185 10.67 -15.63 -4.06
C HIS A 185 11.71 -16.21 -5.03
N ASN A 186 11.36 -16.35 -6.30
CA ASN A 186 12.27 -16.87 -7.34
C ASN A 186 13.46 -15.94 -7.57
N VAL A 187 13.27 -14.61 -7.48
CA VAL A 187 14.36 -13.63 -7.52
C VAL A 187 15.33 -13.83 -6.35
N ILE A 188 14.81 -13.98 -5.13
CA ILE A 188 15.64 -14.23 -3.93
C ILE A 188 16.38 -15.58 -4.03
N ALA A 189 15.71 -16.62 -4.49
CA ALA A 189 16.31 -17.94 -4.69
C ALA A 189 17.40 -17.94 -5.78
N GLY A 190 17.21 -17.17 -6.87
CA GLY A 190 18.23 -16.96 -7.89
C GLY A 190 19.47 -16.24 -7.36
N GLN A 191 19.28 -15.21 -6.52
CA GLN A 191 20.38 -14.49 -5.88
C GLN A 191 21.14 -15.36 -4.88
N THR A 192 20.46 -16.18 -4.08
CA THR A 192 21.12 -17.10 -3.12
C THR A 192 21.94 -18.18 -3.81
N LYS A 193 21.53 -18.71 -4.97
CA LYS A 193 22.37 -19.62 -5.78
C LYS A 193 23.66 -18.96 -6.29
N SER A 194 23.62 -17.68 -6.64
CA SER A 194 24.81 -16.94 -7.08
C SER A 194 25.70 -16.47 -5.92
N ALA A 195 25.18 -16.41 -4.70
CA ALA A 195 25.89 -15.94 -3.52
C ALA A 195 26.49 -17.07 -2.65
N ILE A 196 26.17 -18.34 -2.94
CA ILE A 196 26.89 -19.48 -2.35
C ILE A 196 28.28 -19.50 -3.02
N PRO A 197 29.37 -19.23 -2.28
CA PRO A 197 30.71 -19.37 -2.84
C PRO A 197 30.93 -20.84 -3.18
N GLU A 198 31.42 -21.13 -4.38
CA GLU A 198 31.90 -22.47 -4.68
C GLU A 198 32.95 -22.88 -3.64
N ILE A 199 32.89 -24.15 -3.21
CA ILE A 199 33.85 -24.70 -2.26
C ILE A 199 35.25 -24.46 -2.84
N PRO A 200 36.15 -23.75 -2.13
CA PRO A 200 37.48 -23.46 -2.62
C PRO A 200 38.17 -24.75 -3.08
N ASP A 201 38.79 -24.74 -4.26
CA ASP A 201 39.44 -25.95 -4.80
C ASP A 201 40.54 -26.48 -3.86
N SER A 202 41.13 -25.61 -3.03
CA SER A 202 42.04 -26.00 -1.95
C SER A 202 41.39 -26.95 -0.92
N LEU A 203 40.11 -26.76 -0.61
CA LEU A 203 39.35 -27.64 0.29
C LEU A 203 39.00 -28.97 -0.41
N LYS A 204 38.71 -28.94 -1.71
CA LYS A 204 38.47 -30.16 -2.51
C LYS A 204 39.74 -31.02 -2.57
N HIS A 205 40.90 -30.42 -2.80
CA HIS A 205 42.19 -31.12 -2.82
C HIS A 205 42.55 -31.73 -1.46
N GLN A 206 42.32 -31.01 -0.34
CA GLN A 206 42.57 -31.54 1.00
C GLN A 206 41.66 -32.74 1.35
N ILE A 207 40.40 -32.74 0.89
CA ILE A 207 39.48 -33.87 1.12
C ILE A 207 39.91 -35.10 0.33
N VAL A 208 40.39 -34.92 -0.90
CA VAL A 208 40.89 -36.02 -1.75
C VAL A 208 42.19 -36.60 -1.18
N GLU A 209 43.15 -35.75 -0.80
CA GLU A 209 44.45 -36.15 -0.26
C GLU A 209 44.32 -36.86 1.10
N LYS A 210 43.41 -36.38 1.96
CA LYS A 210 43.12 -37.02 3.25
C LYS A 210 42.44 -38.38 3.09
N ARG A 211 41.70 -38.61 2.00
CA ARG A 211 41.13 -39.93 1.66
C ARG A 211 42.18 -40.90 1.12
N SER A 212 43.19 -40.40 0.40
CA SER A 212 44.32 -41.21 -0.07
C SER A 212 45.22 -41.70 1.08
N ASN A 213 45.43 -40.85 2.09
CA ASN A 213 46.26 -41.18 3.26
C ASN A 213 45.58 -42.11 4.29
N ILE A 214 44.33 -42.50 4.08
CA ILE A 214 43.59 -43.45 4.94
C ILE A 214 43.69 -44.89 4.41
N ILE A 215 44.28 -45.09 3.22
CA ILE A 215 44.36 -46.40 2.53
C ILE A 215 45.81 -46.94 2.49
N ILE A 216 46.74 -46.36 3.27
CA ILE A 216 48.09 -46.88 3.50
C ILE A 216 48.25 -47.13 5.01
#